data_AF-A0A963NU50-F1
#
_entry.id   AF-A0A963NU50-F1
#
_cell.length_a   1.000
_cell.length_b   1.000
_cell.length_c   1.000
_cell.angle_alpha   90.00
_cell.angle_beta   90.00
_cell.angle_gamma   90.00
#
_symmetry.space_group_name_H-M   'P 1'
#
loop_
_entity.id
_entity.type
_entity.pdbx_description
1 polymer ?
#
loop_
_entity_poly.entity_id
_entity_poly.type
_entity_poly.pdbx_seq_one_letter_code
_entity_poly.pdbx_strand_id
1 'polypeptide(L)' 'MPVIKILPHPEYCPAGTEITAPVGTSICEALLEHRINIEHACDMSCACTTCHVIVR' A
#
# COMPACT_ATOMS: atom_id res chain seq x y z
N MET A 1 12.14 -2.35 11.81
CA MET A 1 10.97 -2.26 10.92
C MET A 1 11.48 -1.74 9.58
N PRO A 2 11.30 -2.49 8.47
CA PRO A 2 11.62 -1.97 7.14
C PRO A 2 10.83 -0.69 6.84
N VAL A 3 11.42 0.16 6.01
CA VAL A 3 10.78 1.36 5.46
C VAL A 3 10.23 1.00 4.08
N ILE A 4 8.95 1.30 3.85
CA ILE A 4 8.30 1.21 2.54
C ILE A 4 8.20 2.64 2.01
N LYS A 5 8.81 2.89 0.84
CA LYS A 5 8.74 4.20 0.18
C LYS A 5 7.63 4.19 -0.85
N ILE A 6 6.61 5.00 -0.63
CA ILE A 6 5.49 5.22 -1.56
C ILE A 6 5.87 6.36 -2.48
N LEU A 7 5.86 6.09 -3.77
CA LEU A 7 6.12 7.10 -4.78
C LEU A 7 4.91 8.01 -4.93
N PRO A 8 5.10 9.26 -5.38
CA PRO A 8 4.00 10.15 -5.74
C PRO A 8 3.00 9.46 -6.66
N HIS A 9 1.74 9.41 -6.22
CA HIS A 9 0.62 8.87 -6.97
C HIS A 9 -0.55 9.86 -6.91
N PRO A 10 -1.11 10.31 -8.05
CA PRO A 10 -2.06 11.43 -8.10
C PRO A 10 -3.32 11.23 -7.25
N GLU A 11 -3.79 9.99 -7.13
CA GLU A 11 -5.00 9.67 -6.37
C GLU A 11 -4.70 9.26 -4.92
N TYR A 12 -3.90 8.20 -4.74
CA TYR A 12 -3.66 7.62 -3.42
C TYR A 12 -2.63 8.35 -2.55
N CYS A 13 -1.61 8.99 -3.12
CA CYS A 13 -0.52 9.59 -2.36
C CYS A 13 0.20 10.70 -3.16
N PRO A 14 -0.40 11.89 -3.35
CA PRO A 14 0.08 12.88 -4.32
C PRO A 14 1.52 13.35 -4.10
N ALA A 15 1.95 13.48 -2.84
CA ALA A 15 3.30 13.89 -2.48
C ALA A 15 4.30 12.71 -2.36
N GLY A 16 3.82 11.46 -2.44
CA GLY A 16 4.55 10.31 -1.94
C GLY A 16 4.74 10.38 -0.42
N THR A 17 5.26 9.31 0.16
CA THR A 17 5.62 9.29 1.59
C THR A 17 6.53 8.11 1.90
N GLU A 18 7.01 8.04 3.13
CA GLU A 18 7.72 6.88 3.67
C GLU A 18 7.00 6.41 4.92
N ILE A 19 6.73 5.11 5.01
CA ILE A 19 6.08 4.49 6.16
C ILE A 19 6.94 3.35 6.68
N THR A 20 6.76 2.99 7.94
CA THR A 20 7.39 1.80 8.55
C THR A 20 6.34 0.74 8.80
N ALA A 21 6.67 -0.52 8.48
CA ALA A 21 5.82 -1.67 8.77
C ALA A 21 6.64 -2.81 9.40
N PRO A 22 6.05 -3.66 10.26
CA PRO A 22 6.67 -4.91 10.70
C PRO A 22 6.97 -5.86 9.54
N VAL A 23 7.94 -6.76 9.73
CA VAL A 23 8.16 -7.86 8.78
C VAL A 23 6.98 -8.82 8.84
N GLY A 24 6.44 -9.20 7.69
CA GLY A 24 5.27 -10.07 7.57
C GLY A 24 3.95 -9.32 7.35
N THR A 25 3.90 -8.01 7.55
CA THR A 25 2.73 -7.17 7.21
C THR A 25 2.57 -7.08 5.69
N SER A 26 1.35 -7.22 5.19
CA SER A 26 1.04 -7.02 3.77
C SER A 26 1.29 -5.56 3.37
N ILE A 27 1.79 -5.32 2.15
CA ILE A 27 1.91 -3.95 1.62
C ILE A 27 0.54 -3.28 1.59
N CYS A 28 -0.52 -4.01 1.22
CA CYS A 28 -1.88 -3.47 1.18
C CYS A 28 -2.33 -2.98 2.57
N GLU A 29 -2.15 -3.79 3.61
CA GLU A 29 -2.49 -3.43 5.00
C GLU A 29 -1.68 -2.23 5.47
N ALA A 30 -0.36 -2.24 5.23
CA ALA A 30 0.52 -1.16 5.61
C ALA A 30 0.10 0.17 4.96
N LEU A 31 -0.34 0.18 3.70
CA LEU A 31 -0.86 1.39 3.06
C LEU A 31 -2.15 1.89 3.74
N LEU A 32 -3.09 0.99 4.02
CA LEU A 32 -4.38 1.33 4.65
C LEU A 32 -4.22 1.87 6.07
N GLU A 33 -3.37 1.26 6.89
CA GLU A 33 -3.05 1.72 8.26
C GLU A 33 -2.51 3.16 8.28
N HIS A 34 -1.80 3.56 7.23
CA HIS A 34 -1.24 4.90 7.06
C HIS A 34 -2.13 5.85 6.22
N ARG A 35 -3.42 5.50 6.05
CA ARG A 35 -4.43 6.30 5.32
C ARG A 35 -4.14 6.49 3.83
N ILE A 36 -3.38 5.58 3.23
CA ILE A 36 -3.18 5.49 1.79
C ILE A 36 -4.20 4.48 1.27
N ASN A 37 -5.38 4.99 0.89
CA ASN A 37 -6.56 4.19 0.57
C ASN A 37 -6.48 3.52 -0.80
N ILE A 38 -5.52 2.59 -0.98
CA ILE A 38 -5.44 1.74 -2.17
C ILE A 38 -6.70 0.89 -2.30
N GLU A 39 -7.21 0.70 -3.51
CA GLU A 39 -8.39 -0.12 -3.74
C GLU A 39 -8.10 -1.61 -3.45
N HIS A 40 -9.05 -2.30 -2.82
CA HIS A 40 -8.93 -3.71 -2.41
C HIS A 40 -10.29 -4.39 -2.49
N ALA A 41 -10.86 -4.40 -3.69
CA ALA A 41 -12.26 -4.77 -3.96
C ALA A 41 -12.65 -6.18 -3.50
N CYS A 42 -11.69 -7.10 -3.36
CA CYS A 42 -11.92 -8.45 -2.85
C CYS A 42 -11.68 -8.59 -1.33
N ASP A 43 -11.62 -7.48 -0.59
CA ASP A 43 -11.33 -7.46 0.85
C ASP A 43 -10.03 -8.22 1.20
N MET A 44 -8.98 -8.01 0.39
CA MET A 44 -7.67 -8.68 0.53
C MET A 44 -7.73 -10.22 0.41
N SER A 45 -8.76 -10.78 -0.21
CA SER A 45 -8.97 -12.24 -0.37
C SER A 45 -8.34 -12.85 -1.63
N CYS A 46 -7.39 -12.16 -2.28
CA CYS A 46 -6.68 -12.64 -3.49
C CYS A 46 -7.61 -13.00 -4.68
N ALA A 47 -8.70 -12.24 -4.87
CA ALA A 47 -9.69 -12.50 -5.93
C ALA A 47 -9.91 -11.32 -6.90
N CYS A 48 -9.10 -10.26 -6.79
CA CYS A 48 -9.12 -9.11 -7.70
C CYS A 48 -7.69 -8.66 -8.01
N THR A 49 -7.56 -7.58 -8.78
CA THR A 49 -6.27 -6.95 -9.12
C THR A 49 -6.19 -5.48 -8.72
N THR A 50 -7.16 -4.96 -7.97
CA THR A 50 -7.25 -3.52 -7.66
C THR A 50 -6.19 -3.07 -6.65
N CYS A 51 -5.67 -3.98 -5.83
CA CYS A 51 -4.56 -3.72 -4.91
C CYS A 51 -3.17 -3.96 -5.52
N HIS A 52 -3.06 -4.06 -6.85
CA HIS A 52 -1.80 -4.31 -7.53
C HIS A 52 -0.79 -3.18 -7.30
N VAL A 53 0.46 -3.55 -7.02
CA VAL A 53 1.59 -2.64 -6.80
C VAL A 53 2.83 -3.12 -7.55
N ILE A 54 3.76 -2.21 -7.82
CA ILE A 54 5.07 -2.51 -8.40
C ILE A 54 6.15 -2.25 -7.36
N VAL A 55 6.91 -3.29 -6.99
CA VAL A 55 8.07 -3.18 -6.10
C VAL A 55 9.32 -2.97 -6.94
N ARG A 56 10.13 -1.95 -6.60
CA ARG A 56 11.36 -1.56 -7.32
C ARG A 56 12.52 -1.36 -6.36
#